data_AF-A0A163A301-F1
#
_entry.id   AF-A0A163A301-F1
#
_cell.length_a   1.000
_cell.length_b   1.000
_cell.length_c   1.000
_cell.angle_alpha   90.00
_cell.angle_beta   90.00
_cell.angle_gamma   90.00
#
_symmetry.space_group_name_H-M   'P 1'
#
loop_
_entity.id
_entity.type
_entity.pdbx_description
1 polymer ?
#
loop_
_entity_poly.entity_id
_entity_poly.type
_entity_poly.pdbx_seq_one_letter_code
_entity_poly.pdbx_strand_id
1 'polypeptide(L)'
;MADVRCQSLQGAVRFAKQGDLLGIVAASEPILEAPLMVNVVKETGLLLFTYGVLNNEVQNAVAQKYYGVDAVIVDSVLAVRKGLREGQIGGDGSP
;
A
#
# COMPACT_ATOMS: atom_id res chain seq x y z
N MET A 1 -13.25 21.52 11.22
CA MET A 1 -13.00 21.56 9.77
C MET A 1 -11.79 20.69 9.52
N ALA A 2 -11.98 19.51 8.92
CA ALA A 2 -10.89 18.59 8.65
C ALA A 2 -10.27 18.93 7.29
N ASP A 3 -8.95 18.83 7.19
CA ASP A 3 -8.24 19.08 5.93
C ASP A 3 -8.63 18.01 4.91
N VAL A 4 -9.08 18.43 3.72
CA VAL A 4 -9.51 17.54 2.63
C VAL A 4 -8.39 16.58 2.18
N ARG A 5 -7.12 16.96 2.40
CA ARG A 5 -5.95 16.10 2.15
C ARG A 5 -5.85 14.94 3.14
N CYS A 6 -6.41 15.08 4.34
CA CYS A 6 -6.40 14.04 5.38
C CYS A 6 -7.62 13.12 5.32
N GLN A 7 -8.67 13.48 4.57
CA GLN A 7 -9.92 12.73 4.50
C GLN A 7 -10.14 11.99 3.18
N SER A 8 -9.39 12.30 2.13
CA SER A 8 -9.55 11.70 0.82
C SER A 8 -8.22 11.38 0.17
N LEU A 9 -8.07 10.15 -0.32
CA LEU A 9 -6.89 9.72 -1.08
C LEU A 9 -6.70 10.60 -2.32
N GLN A 10 -7.79 10.98 -3.00
CA GLN A 10 -7.73 11.87 -4.17
C GLN A 10 -7.22 13.27 -3.81
N GLY A 11 -7.63 13.79 -2.65
CA GLY A 11 -7.13 15.07 -2.12
C GLY A 11 -5.63 15.03 -1.82
N ALA A 12 -5.17 13.92 -1.22
CA ALA A 12 -3.75 13.69 -0.96
C ALA A 12 -2.93 13.57 -2.26
N VAL A 13 -3.40 12.79 -3.24
CA VAL A 13 -2.77 12.64 -4.57
C VAL A 13 -2.63 13.98 -5.27
N ARG A 14 -3.70 14.78 -5.30
CA ARG A 14 -3.67 16.10 -5.95
C ARG A 14 -2.66 17.03 -5.29
N PHE A 15 -2.62 17.05 -3.96
CA PHE A 15 -1.66 17.87 -3.22
C PHE A 15 -0.22 17.43 -3.46
N ALA A 16 0.06 16.13 -3.38
CA ALA A 16 1.39 15.57 -3.61
C ALA A 16 1.90 15.87 -5.02
N LYS A 17 1.03 15.74 -6.03
CA LYS A 17 1.36 16.08 -7.41
C LYS A 17 1.62 17.58 -7.62
N GLN A 18 0.83 18.45 -6.97
CA GLN A 18 1.03 19.91 -7.05
C GLN A 18 2.28 20.37 -6.32
N GLY A 19 2.69 19.65 -5.27
CA GLY A 19 3.90 19.93 -4.49
C GLY A 19 5.15 19.23 -5.01
N ASP A 20 5.09 18.56 -6.16
CA ASP A 20 6.18 17.75 -6.74
C ASP A 20 6.79 16.76 -5.73
N LEU A 21 5.92 16.12 -4.94
CA LEU A 21 6.32 15.14 -3.93
C LEU A 21 6.46 13.76 -4.56
N LEU A 22 7.32 12.93 -3.96
CA LEU A 22 7.57 11.56 -4.42
C LEU A 22 6.32 10.65 -4.30
N GLY A 23 5.50 10.83 -3.27
CA GLY A 23 4.41 9.91 -2.99
C GLY A 23 3.60 10.27 -1.75
N ILE A 24 2.65 9.39 -1.41
CA ILE A 24 1.74 9.54 -0.27
C ILE A 24 1.76 8.33 0.63
N VAL A 25 1.44 8.56 1.91
CA VAL A 25 1.34 7.54 2.94
C VAL A 25 -0.14 7.49 3.39
N ALA A 26 -0.78 6.33 3.28
CA ALA A 26 -2.21 6.14 3.57
C ALA A 26 -2.45 5.00 4.57
N ALA A 27 -3.59 5.02 5.27
CA ALA A 27 -3.99 3.87 6.09
C ALA A 27 -4.22 2.64 5.19
N SER A 28 -3.99 1.44 5.72
CA SER A 28 -4.12 0.19 4.96
C SER A 28 -5.56 -0.27 4.76
N GLU A 29 -6.48 0.01 5.68
CA GLU A 29 -7.92 -0.25 5.56
C GLU A 29 -8.50 0.13 4.18
N PRO A 30 -8.43 1.39 3.72
CA PRO A 30 -9.06 1.79 2.46
C PRO A 30 -8.43 1.12 1.23
N ILE A 31 -7.16 0.73 1.32
CA ILE A 31 -6.46 0.05 0.21
C ILE A 31 -6.84 -1.43 0.15
N LEU A 32 -7.06 -2.07 1.31
CA LEU A 32 -7.53 -3.44 1.40
C LEU A 32 -9.00 -3.57 0.97
N GLU A 33 -9.84 -2.60 1.32
CA GLU A 33 -11.26 -2.55 0.93
C GLU A 33 -11.44 -2.21 -0.56
N ALA A 34 -10.62 -1.30 -1.11
CA ALA A 34 -10.73 -0.82 -2.49
C ALA A 34 -9.38 -0.86 -3.23
N PRO A 35 -8.90 -2.06 -3.64
CA PRO A 35 -7.59 -2.22 -4.28
C PRO A 35 -7.45 -1.47 -5.62
N LEU A 36 -8.56 -1.22 -6.32
CA LEU A 36 -8.56 -0.44 -7.57
C LEU A 36 -8.06 1.01 -7.38
N MET A 37 -8.14 1.56 -6.15
CA MET A 37 -7.64 2.90 -5.87
C MET A 37 -6.12 3.01 -5.98
N VAL A 38 -5.39 1.89 -5.83
CA VAL A 38 -3.93 1.88 -6.01
C VAL A 38 -3.55 2.27 -7.43
N ASN A 39 -4.29 1.77 -8.42
CA ASN A 39 -4.05 2.08 -9.84
C ASN A 39 -4.19 3.59 -10.11
N VAL A 40 -5.19 4.24 -9.50
CA VAL A 40 -5.39 5.69 -9.65
C VAL A 40 -4.17 6.46 -9.14
N VAL A 41 -3.59 6.07 -8.00
CA VAL A 41 -2.37 6.71 -7.46
C VAL A 41 -1.19 6.47 -8.40
N LYS A 42 -1.04 5.24 -8.89
CA LYS A 42 0.06 4.85 -9.79
C LYS A 42 0.03 5.56 -11.13
N GLU A 43 -1.15 5.72 -11.71
CA GLU A 43 -1.35 6.48 -12.96
C GLU A 43 -0.93 7.96 -12.82
N THR A 44 -0.94 8.50 -11.59
CA THR A 44 -0.43 9.86 -11.36
C THR A 44 1.09 9.96 -11.28
N GLY A 45 1.80 8.83 -11.24
CA GLY A 45 3.25 8.77 -11.12
C GLY A 45 3.77 8.86 -9.67
N LEU A 46 2.87 8.83 -8.68
CA LEU A 46 3.21 8.92 -7.26
C LEU A 46 3.43 7.53 -6.65
N LEU A 47 4.36 7.45 -5.70
CA LEU A 47 4.51 6.26 -4.87
C LEU A 47 3.40 6.17 -3.82
N LEU A 48 2.94 4.97 -3.53
CA LEU A 48 1.94 4.70 -2.49
C LEU A 48 2.55 3.82 -1.40
N PHE A 49 2.51 4.34 -0.18
CA PHE A 49 2.91 3.64 1.03
C PHE A 49 1.73 3.44 1.96
N THR A 50 1.68 2.34 2.70
CA THR A 50 0.61 2.07 3.66
C THR A 50 1.10 1.91 5.08
N TYR A 51 0.28 2.31 6.05
CA TYR A 51 0.48 2.07 7.48
C TYR A 51 -0.82 1.57 8.13
N GLY A 52 -0.72 0.98 9.32
CA GLY A 52 -1.87 0.60 10.12
C GLY A 52 -1.72 -0.77 10.76
N VAL A 53 -2.61 -1.07 11.69
CA VAL A 53 -2.57 -2.35 12.43
C VAL A 53 -2.71 -3.56 11.51
N LEU A 54 -3.48 -3.43 10.42
CA LEU A 54 -3.68 -4.49 9.44
C LEU A 54 -2.41 -4.85 8.67
N ASN A 55 -1.39 -3.97 8.64
CA ASN A 55 -0.11 -4.28 7.99
C ASN A 55 0.71 -5.31 8.77
N ASN A 56 0.45 -5.49 10.06
CA ASN A 56 1.14 -6.49 10.87
C ASN A 56 0.69 -7.93 10.51
N GLU A 57 -0.41 -8.08 9.79
CA GLU A 57 -0.82 -9.35 9.22
C GLU A 57 -0.11 -9.61 7.89
N VAL A 58 0.62 -10.73 7.83
CA VAL A 58 1.36 -11.15 6.65
C VAL A 58 0.48 -11.20 5.40
N GLN A 59 -0.75 -11.71 5.53
CA GLN A 59 -1.67 -11.89 4.40
C GLN A 59 -2.03 -10.54 3.77
N ASN A 60 -2.27 -9.53 4.60
CA ASN A 60 -2.58 -8.17 4.13
C ASN A 60 -1.36 -7.50 3.50
N ALA A 61 -0.15 -7.72 4.04
CA ALA A 61 1.08 -7.23 3.43
C ALA A 61 1.34 -7.88 2.05
N VAL A 62 1.05 -9.17 1.91
CA VAL A 62 1.12 -9.91 0.63
C VAL A 62 0.07 -9.37 -0.35
N ALA A 63 -1.17 -9.18 0.10
CA ALA A 63 -2.26 -8.64 -0.72
C ALA A 63 -1.93 -7.22 -1.23
N GLN A 64 -1.44 -6.34 -0.36
CA GLN A 64 -1.03 -4.99 -0.72
C GLN A 64 0.12 -4.96 -1.74
N LYS A 65 1.09 -5.87 -1.59
CA LYS A 65 2.14 -6.06 -2.59
C LYS A 65 1.55 -6.50 -3.94
N TYR A 66 0.57 -7.41 -3.94
CA TYR A 66 -0.11 -7.85 -5.15
C TYR A 66 -0.93 -6.74 -5.81
N TYR A 67 -1.57 -5.87 -5.01
CA TYR A 67 -2.31 -4.70 -5.51
C TYR A 67 -1.39 -3.59 -6.08
N GLY A 68 -0.07 -3.69 -5.86
CA GLY A 68 0.91 -2.78 -6.42
C GLY A 68 1.33 -1.65 -5.47
N VAL A 69 1.06 -1.75 -4.17
CA VAL A 69 1.60 -0.81 -3.17
C VAL A 69 3.13 -0.87 -3.17
N ASP A 70 3.81 0.28 -3.15
CA ASP A 70 5.28 0.36 -3.26
C ASP A 70 5.99 -0.12 -2.00
N ALA A 71 5.47 0.24 -0.83
CA ALA A 71 5.97 -0.28 0.44
C ALA A 71 4.89 -0.29 1.53
N VAL A 72 5.09 -1.20 2.48
CA VAL A 72 4.21 -1.41 3.63
C VAL A 72 5.01 -1.12 4.89
N ILE A 73 4.50 -0.24 5.74
CA ILE A 73 5.09 0.10 7.05
C ILE A 73 4.50 -0.85 8.09
N VAL A 74 5.38 -1.58 8.79
CA VAL A 74 5.04 -2.67 9.73
C VAL A 74 5.83 -2.52 11.02
N ASP A 75 5.23 -2.89 12.15
CA ASP A 75 5.93 -2.93 13.44
C ASP A 75 6.76 -4.22 13.58
N SER A 76 6.25 -5.34 13.03
CA SER A 76 6.90 -6.65 13.09
C SER A 76 7.56 -7.05 11.76
N VAL A 77 8.74 -6.47 11.51
CA VAL A 77 9.52 -6.72 10.28
C VAL A 77 9.90 -8.19 10.07
N LEU A 78 10.20 -8.94 11.14
CA LEU A 78 10.63 -10.34 11.03
C LEU A 78 9.50 -11.27 10.56
N ALA A 79 8.30 -11.08 11.12
CA ALA A 79 7.13 -11.89 10.79
C ALA A 79 6.72 -11.66 9.32
N VAL A 80 6.65 -10.39 8.91
CA VAL A 80 6.26 -10.01 7.55
C VAL A 80 7.32 -10.43 6.54
N ARG A 81 8.62 -10.28 6.84
CA ARG A 81 9.70 -10.73 5.96
C ARG A 81 9.67 -12.24 5.71
N LYS A 82 9.42 -13.04 6.75
CA LYS A 82 9.30 -14.50 6.62
C LYS A 82 8.10 -14.86 5.73
N GLY A 83 6.95 -14.27 6.03
CA GLY A 83 5.72 -14.51 5.29
C GLY A 83 5.75 -14.07 3.82
N LEU A 84 6.40 -12.94 3.50
CA LEU A 84 6.61 -12.50 2.12
C LEU A 84 7.52 -13.45 1.33
N ARG A 85 8.47 -14.12 1.99
CA ARG A 85 9.38 -15.09 1.37
C ARG A 85 8.70 -16.44 1.17
N GLU A 86 7.88 -16.88 2.11
CA GLU A 86 7.11 -18.13 2.02
C GLU A 86 6.02 -18.05 0.92
N GLY A 87 5.36 -16.91 0.76
CA GLY A 87 4.42 -16.66 -0.33
C GLY A 87 5.03 -16.67 -1.74
N GLN A 88 6.36 -16.63 -1.88
CA GLN A 88 7.06 -16.79 -3.17
C GLN A 88 7.33 -18.26 -3.53
N ILE A 89 7.16 -19.22 -2.61
CA ILE A 89 7.50 -20.64 -2.82
C ILE A 89 6.31 -21.44 -3.42
N GLY A 90 5.16 -20.80 -3.67
CA GLY A 90 3.97 -21.45 -4.26
C GLY A 90 3.76 -21.25 -5.77
N GLY A 91 4.74 -20.67 -6.49
CA GLY A 91 4.55 -20.21 -7.88
C GLY A 91 5.47 -20.83 -8.93
N ASP A 92 6.18 -21.92 -8.62
CA ASP A 92 6.98 -22.64 -9.62
C ASP A 92 6.89 -24.14 -9.36
N GLY A 93 6.09 -24.84 -10.18
CA GLY A 93 5.88 -26.27 -10.01
C GLY A 93 4.55 -26.77 -10.57
N SER A 94 4.38 -26.71 -11.88
CA SER A 94 3.66 -27.76 -12.61
C SER A 94 4.34 -27.97 -13.96
N PRO A 95 4.65 -29.23 -14.35
CA PRO A 95 5.33 -29.59 -15.59
C PRO A 95 4.46 -29.36 -16.84
#